data_AF-A0A158AR22-F1
#
_entry.id   AF-A0A158AR22-F1
#
_cell.length_a   1.000
_cell.length_b   1.000
_cell.length_c   1.000
_cell.angle_alpha   90.00
_cell.angle_beta   90.00
_cell.angle_gamma   90.00
#
_symmetry.space_group_name_H-M   'P 1'
#
loop_
_entity.id
_entity.type
_entity.pdbx_description
1 polymer ?
#
loop_
_entity_poly.entity_id
_entity_poly.type
_entity_poly.pdbx_seq_one_letter_code
_entity_poly.pdbx_strand_id
1 'polypeptide(L)'
;MERIHSVLSVSISEFKQNPGKVIEEAGGEPVAVLNHNRPAFYTVSPELMAEMAELYDERQLASLVQSRLKSVKRAVKVNIDDL
;
A
#
# COMPACT_ATOMS: atom_id res chain seq x y z
N MET A 1 20.50 -13.84 4.01
CA MET A 1 19.92 -12.91 3.02
C MET A 1 18.56 -12.48 3.56
N GLU A 2 18.35 -11.17 3.76
CA GLU A 2 17.03 -10.63 4.03
C GLU A 2 16.16 -10.75 2.76
N ARG A 3 14.86 -10.96 2.93
CA ARG A 3 13.93 -11.18 1.81
C ARG A 3 13.63 -9.83 1.15
N ILE A 4 13.90 -9.74 -0.15
CA ILE A 4 13.55 -8.57 -0.97
C ILE A 4 12.10 -8.77 -1.43
N HIS A 5 11.23 -7.82 -1.11
CA HIS A 5 9.81 -7.83 -1.46
C HIS A 5 9.52 -6.95 -2.69
N SER A 6 10.45 -6.97 -3.64
CA SER A 6 10.39 -6.19 -4.88
C SER A 6 11.11 -6.98 -5.98
N VAL A 7 10.59 -6.91 -7.20
CA VAL A 7 11.23 -7.48 -8.39
C VAL A 7 12.43 -6.62 -8.83
N LEU A 8 12.40 -5.32 -8.50
CA LEU A 8 13.44 -4.35 -8.82
C LEU A 8 14.23 -3.98 -7.57
N SER A 9 15.55 -3.81 -7.72
CA SER A 9 16.40 -3.30 -6.64
C SER A 9 17.55 -2.46 -7.19
N VAL A 10 17.90 -1.40 -6.48
CA VAL A 10 19.04 -0.52 -6.80
C VAL A 10 19.88 -0.24 -5.56
N SER A 11 21.16 0.07 -5.73
CA SER A 11 21.97 0.55 -4.61
C SER A 11 21.55 1.96 -4.20
N ILE A 12 21.74 2.33 -2.94
CA ILE A 12 21.47 3.70 -2.47
C ILE A 12 22.33 4.74 -3.21
N SER A 13 23.54 4.36 -3.65
CA SER A 13 24.42 5.24 -4.42
C SER A 13 23.86 5.50 -5.82
N GLU A 14 23.40 4.46 -6.50
CA GLU A 14 22.76 4.55 -7.82
C GLU A 14 21.43 5.33 -7.76
N PHE A 15 20.61 5.05 -6.74
CA PHE A 15 19.38 5.79 -6.50
C PHE A 15 19.64 7.29 -6.31
N LYS A 16 20.64 7.66 -5.50
CA LYS A 16 21.02 9.07 -5.27
C LYS A 16 21.55 9.74 -6.53
N GLN A 17 22.20 9.00 -7.43
CA GLN A 17 22.78 9.54 -8.65
C GLN A 17 21.70 10.01 -9.63
N ASN A 18 20.62 9.24 -9.80
CA ASN A 18 19.51 9.65 -10.65
C ASN A 18 18.18 9.00 -10.19
N PRO A 19 17.49 9.59 -9.20
CA PRO A 19 16.22 9.06 -8.72
C PRO A 19 15.16 9.00 -9.82
N GLY A 20 15.10 10.02 -10.69
CA GLY A 20 14.09 10.11 -11.75
C GLY A 20 14.17 8.93 -12.72
N LYS A 21 15.38 8.57 -13.16
CA LYS A 21 15.60 7.41 -14.03
C LYS A 21 15.14 6.11 -13.38
N VAL A 22 15.45 5.90 -12.10
CA VAL A 22 15.03 4.69 -11.37
C VAL A 22 13.51 4.61 -11.29
N ILE A 23 12.82 5.74 -11.06
CA ILE A 23 11.35 5.77 -11.00
C ILE A 23 10.73 5.57 -12.39
N GLU A 24 11.30 6.14 -13.44
CA GLU A 24 10.84 5.95 -14.83
C GLU A 24 10.97 4.47 -15.26
N GLU A 25 12.13 3.85 -14.99
CA GLU A 25 12.37 2.43 -15.26
C GLU A 25 11.48 1.50 -14.42
N ALA A 26 11.11 1.93 -13.20
CA ALA A 26 10.21 1.19 -12.35
C ALA A 26 8.78 1.13 -12.88
N GLY A 27 8.35 2.11 -13.67
CA GLY A 27 7.04 2.07 -14.33
C GLY A 27 5.84 1.91 -13.38
N GLY A 28 5.98 2.38 -12.13
CA GLY A 28 4.95 2.24 -11.08
C GLY A 28 5.16 1.06 -10.13
N GLU A 29 6.06 0.12 -10.44
CA GLU A 29 6.43 -0.99 -9.56
C GLU A 29 7.29 -0.51 -8.37
N PRO A 30 7.22 -1.20 -7.21
CA PRO A 30 8.14 -0.95 -6.12
C PRO A 30 9.60 -1.16 -6.52
N VAL A 31 10.52 -0.41 -5.90
CA VAL A 31 11.96 -0.65 -6.02
C VAL A 31 12.57 -0.76 -4.63
N ALA A 32 13.30 -1.84 -4.37
CA ALA A 32 14.08 -1.98 -3.14
C ALA A 32 15.38 -1.16 -3.25
N VAL A 33 15.56 -0.19 -2.37
CA VAL A 33 16.81 0.56 -2.28
C VAL A 33 17.72 -0.07 -1.24
N LEU A 34 18.89 -0.52 -1.68
CA LEU A 34 19.82 -1.31 -0.88
C LEU A 34 20.94 -0.43 -0.31
N ASN A 35 21.22 -0.59 0.98
CA ASN A 35 22.39 -0.03 1.64
C ASN A 35 23.27 -1.18 2.16
N HIS A 36 24.54 -1.23 1.74
CA HIS A 36 25.44 -2.36 2.04
C HIS A 36 24.82 -3.74 1.76
N ASN A 37 24.18 -3.89 0.59
CA ASN A 37 23.46 -5.09 0.14
C ASN A 37 22.30 -5.54 1.05
N ARG A 38 21.76 -4.64 1.86
CA ARG A 38 20.55 -4.87 2.65
C ARG A 38 19.45 -3.89 2.26
N PRO A 39 18.17 -4.30 2.16
CA PRO A 39 17.07 -3.37 1.91
C PRO A 39 17.01 -2.31 3.01
N ALA A 40 17.18 -1.05 2.63
CA ALA A 40 17.04 0.08 3.53
C ALA A 40 15.60 0.62 3.52
N PHE A 41 15.02 0.73 2.32
CA PHE A 41 13.63 1.14 2.11
C PHE A 41 13.13 0.69 0.74
N TYR A 42 11.83 0.86 0.50
CA TYR A 42 11.21 0.67 -0.81
C TYR A 42 10.72 2.01 -1.34
N THR A 43 10.88 2.25 -2.64
CA THR A 43 10.08 3.26 -3.33
C THR A 43 8.74 2.63 -3.68
N VAL A 44 7.66 3.40 -3.55
CA VAL A 44 6.32 2.99 -3.90
C VAL A 44 5.70 4.14 -4.68
N SER A 45 5.06 3.86 -5.80
CA SER A 45 4.33 4.86 -6.57
C SER A 45 3.15 5.41 -5.74
N PRO A 46 2.73 6.66 -5.96
CA PRO A 46 1.56 7.21 -5.28
C PRO A 46 0.31 6.34 -5.43
N GLU A 47 0.11 5.77 -6.63
CA GLU A 47 -1.02 4.92 -6.97
C GLU A 47 -1.00 3.63 -6.15
N LEU A 48 0.14 2.95 -6.10
CA LEU A 48 0.29 1.71 -5.33
C LEU A 48 0.19 1.97 -3.82
N MET A 49 0.71 3.11 -3.34
CA MET A 49 0.56 3.49 -1.93
C MET A 49 -0.92 3.72 -1.56
N ALA A 50 -1.69 4.35 -2.44
CA ALA A 50 -3.12 4.55 -2.24
C ALA A 50 -3.88 3.21 -2.21
N GLU A 51 -3.61 2.31 -3.16
CA GLU A 51 -4.20 0.97 -3.19
C GLU A 51 -3.88 0.17 -1.92
N MET A 52 -2.62 0.22 -1.46
CA MET A 52 -2.21 -0.42 -0.20
C MET A 52 -2.97 0.14 1.02
N ALA A 53 -3.22 1.45 1.05
CA ALA A 53 -3.96 2.09 2.13
C ALA A 53 -5.43 1.66 2.13
N GLU A 54 -6.08 1.64 0.95
CA GLU A 54 -7.47 1.18 0.80
C GLU A 54 -7.63 -0.27 1.26
N LEU A 55 -6.75 -1.17 0.81
CA LEU A 55 -6.78 -2.59 1.21
C LEU A 55 -6.56 -2.78 2.71
N TYR A 56 -5.73 -1.93 3.32
CA TYR A 56 -5.51 -1.95 4.76
C TYR A 56 -6.78 -1.53 5.51
N ASP A 57 -7.43 -0.46 5.07
CA ASP A 57 -8.65 0.05 5.68
C ASP A 57 -9.83 -0.93 5.54
N GLU A 58 -9.99 -1.55 4.36
CA GLU A 58 -10.99 -2.60 4.14
C GLU A 58 -10.83 -3.75 5.14
N ARG A 59 -9.60 -4.20 5.36
CA ARG A 59 -9.29 -5.29 6.30
C ARG A 59 -9.69 -4.92 7.73
N GLN A 60 -9.45 -3.68 8.15
CA GLN A 60 -9.80 -3.20 9.48
C GLN A 60 -11.33 -3.15 9.68
N LEU A 61 -12.07 -2.81 8.62
CA LEU A 61 -13.53 -2.73 8.66
C LEU A 61 -14.22 -4.09 8.48
N ALA A 62 -13.55 -5.09 7.89
CA ALA A 62 -14.15 -6.38 7.53
C ALA A 62 -14.89 -7.05 8.70
N SER A 63 -14.28 -7.09 9.88
CA SER A 63 -14.90 -7.69 11.08
C SER A 63 -16.15 -6.93 11.54
N LEU A 64 -16.08 -5.59 11.53
CA LEU A 64 -17.21 -4.74 11.89
C LEU A 64 -18.37 -4.93 10.91
N VAL A 65 -18.09 -4.93 9.62
CA VAL A 65 -19.08 -5.17 8.56
C VAL A 65 -19.74 -6.54 8.77
N GLN A 66 -18.96 -7.60 8.96
CA GLN A 66 -19.49 -8.94 9.21
C GLN A 66 -20.37 -9.00 10.48
N SER A 67 -19.98 -8.30 11.54
CA SER A 67 -20.77 -8.20 12.77
C SER A 67 -22.11 -7.49 12.52
N ARG A 68 -22.09 -6.35 11.82
CA ARG A 68 -23.29 -5.56 11.51
C ARG A 68 -24.25 -6.28 10.56
N LEU A 69 -23.73 -7.02 9.59
CA LEU A 69 -24.54 -7.86 8.69
C LEU A 69 -25.35 -8.92 9.45
N LYS A 70 -24.82 -9.46 10.56
CA LYS A 70 -25.55 -10.41 11.42
C LYS A 70 -26.67 -9.76 12.23
N SER A 71 -26.65 -8.43 12.41
CA SER A 71 -27.62 -7.70 13.21
C SER A 71 -28.69 -6.96 12.40
N VAL A 72 -28.76 -7.14 11.08
CA VAL A 72 -29.69 -6.41 10.19
C VAL A 72 -31.15 -6.49 10.64
N LYS A 73 -31.58 -7.62 11.22
CA LYS A 73 -32.94 -7.79 11.77
C LYS A 73 -33.30 -6.81 12.89
N ARG A 74 -32.31 -6.20 13.55
CA ARG A 74 -32.48 -5.19 14.62
C ARG A 74 -32.16 -3.77 14.15
N ALA A 75 -31.92 -3.55 12.86
CA ALA A 75 -31.59 -2.24 12.34
C ALA A 75 -32.80 -1.30 12.41
N VAL A 76 -32.54 -0.03 12.71
CA VAL A 76 -33.54 1.04 12.64
C VAL A 76 -33.52 1.61 11.23
N LYS A 77 -34.69 1.64 10.57
CA LYS A 77 -34.82 2.27 9.25
C LYS A 77 -34.78 3.79 9.42
N VAL A 78 -33.92 4.45 8.64
CA VAL A 78 -33.80 5.91 8.58
C VAL A 78 -33.86 6.35 7.12
N ASN A 79 -34.35 7.56 6.84
CA ASN A 79 -34.25 8.19 5.53
C ASN A 79 -33.14 9.25 5.58
N ILE A 80 -32.35 9.38 4.51
CA ILE A 80 -31.26 10.35 4.45
C ILE A 80 -31.76 11.79 4.34
N ASP A 81 -32.95 11.99 3.76
CA ASP A 81 -33.57 13.31 3.62
C ASP A 81 -34.14 13.86 4.94
N ASP A 82 -34.18 13.03 5.99
CA ASP A 82 -34.71 13.40 7.32
C ASP A 82 -33.59 13.87 8.28
N LEU A 83 -32.33 13.95 7.82
CA LEU A 83 -31.14 14.41 8.56
C LEU A 83 -30.72 15.82 8.16
#